data_AF-A0A239FS02-F1
#
_entry.id   AF-A0A239FS02-F1
#
_cell.length_a   1.000
_cell.length_b   1.000
_cell.length_c   1.000
_cell.angle_alpha   90.00
_cell.angle_beta   90.00
_cell.angle_gamma   90.00
#
_symmetry.space_group_name_H-M   'P 1'
#
loop_
_entity.id
_entity.type
_entity.pdbx_description
1 polymer ?
#
loop_
_entity_poly.entity_id
_entity_poly.type
_entity_poly.pdbx_seq_one_letter_code
_entity_poly.pdbx_strand_id
1 'polypeptide(L)'
;MTGKVASEQALAYVRGYYGVPAHVGVRILFLYTGEYGVIVGGEQQYLRVRFDGHKTAALLHPTWEVEYADNCTHEHLADGMCTACGLHLEASRIH
;
A
#
# COMPACT_ATOMS: atom_id res chain seq x y z
N MET A 1 12.06 9.13 -20.97
CA MET A 1 12.15 8.12 -19.88
C MET A 1 11.65 8.80 -18.61
N THR A 2 10.34 8.92 -18.43
CA THR A 2 9.75 9.90 -17.48
C THR A 2 8.53 9.31 -16.77
N GLY A 3 8.58 8.02 -16.42
CA GLY A 3 7.42 7.28 -15.90
C GLY A 3 7.49 6.92 -14.41
N LYS A 4 8.65 7.01 -13.76
CA LYS A 4 8.85 6.42 -12.41
C LYS A 4 8.56 7.38 -11.25
N VAL A 5 8.64 8.70 -11.46
CA VAL A 5 8.57 9.70 -10.38
C VAL A 5 7.13 10.12 -10.06
N ALA A 6 6.25 10.17 -11.06
CA ALA A 6 4.86 10.61 -10.87
C ALA A 6 4.03 9.63 -10.02
N SER A 7 4.30 8.33 -10.15
CA SER A 7 3.53 7.30 -9.45
C SER A 7 3.82 7.25 -7.96
N GLU A 8 5.01 7.66 -7.53
CA GLU A 8 5.39 7.65 -6.11
C GLU A 8 4.85 8.88 -5.37
N GLN A 9 4.78 10.04 -6.02
CA GLN A 9 4.15 11.25 -5.48
C GLN A 9 2.65 11.05 -5.22
N ALA A 10 1.94 10.39 -6.13
CA ALA A 10 0.53 10.03 -5.91
C ALA A 10 0.36 9.11 -4.70
N LEU A 11 1.23 8.11 -4.54
CA LEU A 11 1.21 7.24 -3.36
C LEU A 11 1.54 8.02 -2.08
N ALA A 12 2.50 8.94 -2.10
CA ALA A 12 2.81 9.78 -0.95
C ALA A 12 1.62 10.64 -0.52
N TYR A 13 0.89 11.22 -1.48
CA TYR A 13 -0.36 11.93 -1.22
C TYR A 13 -1.40 10.98 -0.59
N VAL A 14 -1.61 9.79 -1.18
CA VAL A 14 -2.57 8.81 -0.66
C VAL A 14 -2.24 8.37 0.77
N ARG A 15 -0.96 8.14 1.10
CA ARG A 15 -0.53 7.83 2.47
C ARG A 15 -0.81 8.98 3.44
N GLY A 16 -0.48 10.21 3.04
CA GLY A 16 -0.69 11.38 3.88
C GLY A 16 -2.16 11.75 4.08
N TYR A 17 -3.00 11.54 3.05
CA TYR A 17 -4.41 11.91 3.06
C TYR A 17 -5.29 10.83 3.70
N TYR A 18 -5.07 9.56 3.36
CA TYR A 18 -5.91 8.44 3.81
C TYR A 18 -5.29 7.63 4.96
N GLY A 19 -4.01 7.82 5.29
CA GLY A 19 -3.33 7.09 6.38
C GLY A 19 -3.09 5.60 6.10
N VAL A 20 -3.16 5.18 4.84
CA VAL A 20 -2.98 3.77 4.42
C VAL A 20 -1.51 3.45 4.12
N PRO A 21 -1.03 2.20 4.31
CA PRO A 21 0.34 1.78 4.00
C PRO A 21 0.54 1.52 2.48
N ALA A 22 0.18 2.51 1.65
CA ALA A 22 0.25 2.38 0.20
C ALA A 22 1.69 2.61 -0.33
N HIS A 23 2.42 1.52 -0.55
CA HIS A 23 3.76 1.52 -1.16
C HIS A 23 3.83 0.63 -2.40
N VAL A 24 4.71 0.96 -3.35
CA VAL A 24 4.99 0.08 -4.49
C VAL A 24 5.56 -1.25 -3.97
N GLY A 25 5.00 -2.36 -4.42
CA GLY A 25 5.37 -3.70 -3.98
C GLY A 25 4.53 -4.25 -2.83
N VAL A 26 3.67 -3.44 -2.20
CA VAL A 26 2.72 -3.93 -1.20
C VAL A 26 1.66 -4.79 -1.87
N ARG A 27 1.40 -5.95 -1.27
CA ARG A 27 0.29 -6.81 -1.68
C ARG A 27 -1.01 -6.25 -1.11
N ILE A 28 -2.07 -6.34 -1.89
CA ILE A 28 -3.42 -6.03 -1.46
C ILE A 28 -4.35 -7.17 -1.83
N LEU A 29 -5.40 -7.36 -1.04
CA LEU A 29 -6.56 -8.17 -1.37
C LEU A 29 -7.71 -7.21 -1.68
N PHE A 30 -8.30 -7.35 -2.87
CA PHE A 30 -9.49 -6.61 -3.22
C PHE A 30 -10.72 -7.42 -2.81
N LEU A 31 -11.38 -7.01 -1.74
CA LEU A 31 -12.47 -7.75 -1.08
C LEU A 31 -13.70 -7.91 -1.97
N TYR A 32 -13.92 -7.01 -2.93
CA TYR A 32 -15.05 -7.09 -3.86
C TYR A 32 -14.95 -8.27 -4.85
N THR A 33 -13.76 -8.55 -5.38
CA THR A 33 -13.53 -9.69 -6.30
C THR A 33 -12.85 -10.88 -5.63
N GLY A 34 -12.30 -10.69 -4.43
CA GLY A 34 -11.46 -11.69 -3.75
C GLY A 34 -10.09 -11.89 -4.40
N GLU A 35 -9.65 -10.97 -5.26
CA GLU A 35 -8.39 -11.09 -6.01
C GLU A 35 -7.22 -10.42 -5.28
N TYR A 36 -6.07 -11.10 -5.28
CA TYR A 36 -4.82 -10.53 -4.79
C TYR A 36 -4.15 -9.71 -5.89
N GLY A 37 -3.54 -8.60 -5.51
CA GLY A 37 -2.75 -7.76 -6.41
C GLY A 37 -1.57 -7.10 -5.72
N VAL A 38 -0.70 -6.50 -6.52
CA VAL A 38 0.47 -5.75 -6.04
C VAL A 38 0.37 -4.32 -6.50
N ILE A 39 0.56 -3.37 -5.57
CA ILE A 39 0.63 -1.95 -5.90
C ILE A 39 1.88 -1.72 -6.76
N VAL A 40 1.68 -1.28 -8.00
CA VAL A 40 2.77 -0.94 -8.93
C VAL A 40 3.00 0.57 -9.02
N GLY A 41 2.13 1.37 -8.40
CA GLY A 41 2.20 2.83 -8.39
C GLY A 41 0.91 3.47 -7.87
N GLY A 42 0.82 4.78 -7.96
CA GLY A 42 -0.41 5.54 -7.77
C GLY A 42 -0.66 6.46 -8.95
N GLU A 43 -1.91 6.88 -9.12
CA GLU A 43 -2.30 7.90 -10.08
C GLU A 43 -3.32 8.82 -9.41
N GLN A 44 -2.94 10.08 -9.17
CA GLN A 44 -3.74 11.04 -8.42
C GLN A 44 -4.14 10.51 -7.02
N GLN A 45 -5.43 10.24 -6.81
CA GLN A 45 -6.02 9.71 -5.57
C GLN A 45 -6.27 8.19 -5.62
N TYR A 46 -5.83 7.52 -6.69
CA TYR A 46 -6.05 6.09 -6.90
C TYR A 46 -4.75 5.30 -6.78
N LEU A 47 -4.88 4.06 -6.31
CA LEU A 47 -3.82 3.06 -6.32
C LEU A 47 -3.80 2.37 -7.68
N ARG A 48 -2.61 2.20 -8.22
CA ARG A 48 -2.40 1.39 -9.40
C ARG A 48 -1.97 0.00 -8.98
N VAL A 49 -2.86 -0.98 -9.13
CA VAL A 49 -2.66 -2.36 -8.66
C VAL A 49 -2.65 -3.31 -9.84
N ARG A 50 -1.63 -4.17 -9.92
CA ARG A 50 -1.60 -5.29 -10.85
C ARG A 50 -2.11 -6.53 -10.13
N PHE A 51 -3.28 -7.01 -10.52
CA PHE A 51 -3.85 -8.25 -10.01
C PHE A 51 -3.10 -9.47 -10.53
N ASP A 52 -3.03 -10.52 -9.72
CA ASP A 52 -2.44 -11.80 -10.09
C ASP A 52 -3.22 -12.40 -11.28
N GLY A 53 -2.52 -12.78 -12.35
CA GLY A 53 -3.15 -13.27 -13.59
C GLY A 53 -3.55 -12.19 -14.61
N HIS A 54 -3.49 -10.90 -14.26
CA HIS A 54 -3.83 -9.80 -15.17
C HIS A 54 -2.58 -9.13 -15.75
N LYS A 55 -2.57 -8.88 -17.07
CA LYS A 55 -1.44 -8.21 -17.75
C LYS A 55 -1.40 -6.71 -17.46
N THR A 56 -2.57 -6.10 -17.27
CA THR A 56 -2.76 -4.68 -17.03
C THR A 56 -2.98 -4.39 -15.56
N ALA A 57 -2.59 -3.19 -15.13
CA ALA A 57 -2.90 -2.71 -13.79
C ALA A 57 -4.25 -1.98 -13.79
N ALA A 58 -5.03 -2.18 -12.73
CA ALA A 58 -6.28 -1.48 -12.45
C ALA A 58 -6.03 -0.30 -11.52
N LEU A 59 -6.96 0.66 -11.54
CA LEU A 59 -7.01 1.77 -10.60
C LEU A 59 -8.04 1.45 -9.50
N LEU A 60 -7.62 1.51 -8.25
CA LEU A 60 -8.46 1.24 -7.07
C LEU A 60 -8.49 2.45 -6.15
N HIS A 61 -9.63 2.67 -5.50
CA HIS A 61 -9.70 3.67 -4.44
C HIS A 61 -9.03 3.09 -3.17
N PRO A 62 -8.12 3.84 -2.52
CA PRO A 62 -7.30 3.31 -1.43
C PRO A 62 -8.08 2.84 -0.20
N THR A 63 -9.31 3.30 -0.02
CA THR A 63 -10.15 2.96 1.15
C THR A 63 -11.33 2.07 0.81
N TRP A 64 -11.53 1.68 -0.44
CA TRP A 64 -12.74 0.98 -0.85
C TRP A 64 -12.47 -0.51 -1.11
N GLU A 65 -12.90 -1.38 -0.20
CA GLU A 65 -12.76 -2.84 -0.33
C GLU A 65 -11.31 -3.30 -0.57
N VAL A 66 -10.33 -2.56 -0.03
CA VAL A 66 -8.90 -2.90 -0.14
C VAL A 66 -8.37 -3.28 1.23
N GLU A 67 -7.89 -4.51 1.36
CA GLU A 67 -7.10 -4.95 2.50
C GLU A 67 -5.62 -4.94 2.11
N TYR A 68 -4.82 -4.14 2.82
CA TYR A 68 -3.39 -4.11 2.61
C TYR A 68 -2.77 -5.27 3.37
N ALA A 69 -2.10 -6.17 2.64
CA ALA A 69 -1.25 -7.15 3.27
C ALA A 69 -0.02 -6.39 3.76
N ASP A 70 -0.04 -6.07 5.05
CA ASP A 70 1.09 -5.44 5.75
C ASP A 70 2.26 -6.42 5.67
N ASN A 71 3.06 -6.31 4.61
CA ASN A 71 4.26 -7.09 4.44
C ASN A 71 5.42 -6.40 5.15
N CYS A 72 5.19 -6.05 6.42
CA CYS A 72 6.25 -6.10 7.39
C CYS A 72 6.64 -7.58 7.61
N THR A 73 7.19 -8.23 6.58
CA THR A 73 8.02 -9.44 6.78
C THR A 73 9.35 -8.96 7.35
N HIS A 74 9.30 -8.44 8.58
CA HIS A 74 10.47 -8.40 9.44
C HIS A 74 10.76 -9.85 9.82
N GLU A 75 11.83 -10.43 9.26
CA GLU A 75 12.62 -11.30 10.13
C GLU A 75 12.88 -10.50 11.41
N HIS A 76 12.40 -11.02 12.53
CA HIS A 76 12.50 -10.42 13.85
C HIS A 76 13.96 -10.04 14.14
N LEU A 77 14.32 -8.77 13.96
CA LEU A 77 15.53 -8.20 14.52
C LEU A 77 15.15 -7.56 15.86
N ALA A 78 15.32 -8.36 16.91
CA ALA A 78 15.44 -8.16 18.37
C ALA A 78 14.88 -6.92 19.11
N ASP A 79 14.57 -5.78 18.48
CA ASP A 79 14.35 -4.50 19.19
C ASP A 79 13.10 -3.73 18.74
N GLY A 80 12.18 -4.35 17.99
CA GLY A 80 10.83 -3.79 17.78
C GLY A 80 10.80 -2.44 17.05
N MET A 81 11.76 -2.18 16.15
CA MET A 81 11.80 -0.94 15.37
C MET A 81 11.92 -1.22 13.87
N CYS A 82 10.86 -0.94 13.12
CA CYS A 82 10.88 -0.82 11.67
C CYS A 82 11.47 0.54 11.28
N THR A 83 12.78 0.63 11.06
CA THR A 83 13.43 1.88 10.62
C THR A 83 13.02 2.31 9.20
N ALA A 84 12.41 1.41 8.42
CA ALA A 84 11.98 1.68 7.04
C ALA A 84 10.64 2.42 6.94
N CYS A 85 9.75 2.29 7.93
CA CYS A 85 8.39 2.78 7.82
C CYS A 85 8.11 4.03 8.66
N GLY A 86 8.88 4.34 9.73
CA GLY A 86 8.72 5.58 10.49
C GLY A 86 7.29 5.86 11.00
N LEU A 87 6.40 4.87 10.93
CA LEU A 87 5.01 4.96 11.35
C LEU A 87 4.98 4.38 12.76
N HIS A 88 4.97 5.28 13.73
CA HIS A 88 4.72 4.96 15.13
C HIS A 88 3.33 4.31 15.18
N LEU A 89 3.27 2.99 15.31
CA LEU A 89 2.05 2.31 15.70
C LEU A 89 1.88 2.58 17.20
N GLU A 90 1.35 3.75 17.57
CA GLU A 90 0.74 3.93 18.89
C GLU A 90 -0.54 3.09 18.93
N ALA A 91 -0.36 1.77 19.01
CA ALA A 91 -1.41 0.88 19.44
C ALA A 91 -1.60 1.05 20.95
N SER A 92 -2.86 1.17 21.36
CA SER A 92 -3.39 1.04 22.71
C SER A 92 -3.33 2.26 23.64
N ARG A 93 -4.40 3.06 23.54
CA ARG A 93 -5.20 3.40 24.75
C ARG A 93 -6.65 3.72 24.39
N ILE A 94 -7.47 2.68 24.24
CA ILE A 94 -8.92 2.81 24.45
C ILE A 94 -9.11 2.79 25.99
N HIS A 95 -9.77 3.82 26.52
CA HIS A 95 -10.11 3.98 27.94
C HIS A 95 -11.47 3.32 28.22
#